data_AF-A0A929B3G6-F1
#
_entry.id   AF-A0A929B3G6-F1
#
_cell.length_a   1.000
_cell.length_b   1.000
_cell.length_c   1.000
_cell.angle_alpha   90.00
_cell.angle_beta   90.00
_cell.angle_gamma   90.00
#
_symmetry.space_group_name_H-M   'P 1'
#
loop_
_entity.id
_entity.type
_entity.pdbx_description
1 polymer ?
#
loop_
_entity_poly.entity_id
_entity_poly.type
_entity_poly.pdbx_seq_one_letter_code
_entity_poly.pdbx_strand_id
1 'polypeptide(L)'
;MNNLFKKIIHLTALTSLPAVLFTLTIPSDPAAAQGFSSCVRNLVGSGITEDQAGTACADALQPRDLSVCVQRVTNNTSIKAEDALQACYRVRRPRDLASCVVRISSNIENAGNDVLALDNCRRSLLPDRYSECVVALNANLTKISASQAMETCISAEAFPRDLFPGRDSN
;
A
#
# COMPACT_ATOMS: atom_id res chain seq x y z
N MET A 1 26.34 94.40 -15.57
CA MET A 1 24.88 94.31 -15.39
C MET A 1 24.56 93.11 -14.51
N ASN A 2 24.15 93.41 -13.27
CA ASN A 2 23.25 92.73 -12.34
C ASN A 2 23.35 91.21 -12.06
N ASN A 3 23.54 90.96 -10.75
CA ASN A 3 23.29 89.76 -9.93
C ASN A 3 21.97 89.01 -10.25
N LEU A 4 21.91 87.69 -9.99
CA LEU A 4 21.00 87.08 -9.00
C LEU A 4 21.05 85.53 -9.01
N PHE A 5 21.40 84.93 -7.85
CA PHE A 5 20.71 83.82 -7.20
C PHE A 5 20.39 82.50 -7.97
N LYS A 6 21.04 81.39 -7.59
CA LYS A 6 20.47 80.33 -6.72
C LYS A 6 21.39 79.10 -6.58
N LYS A 7 21.71 78.75 -5.33
CA LYS A 7 22.18 77.43 -4.87
C LYS A 7 21.03 76.42 -4.94
N ILE A 8 21.26 75.21 -5.47
CA ILE A 8 20.50 73.98 -5.18
C ILE A 8 21.50 72.82 -5.28
N ILE A 9 22.14 72.42 -4.18
CA ILE A 9 21.82 71.26 -3.33
C ILE A 9 21.83 69.92 -4.10
N HIS A 10 22.84 69.12 -3.77
CA HIS A 10 23.03 67.71 -4.12
C HIS A 10 21.77 66.86 -3.86
N LEU A 11 21.43 65.97 -4.80
CA LEU A 11 20.71 64.74 -4.45
C LEU A 11 21.08 63.62 -5.43
N THR A 12 21.99 62.76 -4.98
CA THR A 12 22.34 61.48 -5.59
C THR A 12 21.13 60.54 -5.52
N ALA A 13 20.57 60.18 -6.67
CA ALA A 13 19.53 59.16 -6.78
C ALA A 13 20.17 57.77 -6.69
N LEU A 14 20.12 57.15 -5.50
CA LEU A 14 20.29 55.71 -5.32
C LEU A 14 19.03 55.01 -5.85
N THR A 15 19.13 54.41 -7.03
CA THR A 15 18.09 53.52 -7.57
C THR A 15 18.06 52.23 -6.75
N SER A 16 17.02 52.08 -5.93
CA SER A 16 16.72 50.87 -5.17
C SER A 16 16.40 49.70 -6.11
N LEU A 17 17.17 48.61 -6.05
CA LEU A 17 16.73 47.32 -6.61
C LEU A 17 15.61 46.77 -5.71
N PRO A 18 14.40 46.52 -6.21
CA PRO A 18 13.42 45.77 -5.45
C PRO A 18 13.86 44.31 -5.43
N ALA A 19 14.33 43.84 -4.28
CA ALA A 19 14.48 42.42 -3.99
C ALA A 19 13.08 41.81 -3.90
N VAL A 20 12.51 41.41 -5.04
CA VAL A 20 11.24 40.67 -5.09
C VAL A 20 11.53 39.24 -4.62
N LEU A 21 11.41 39.01 -3.30
CA LEU A 21 11.33 37.67 -2.75
C LEU A 21 10.01 37.04 -3.22
N PHE A 22 10.05 36.19 -4.23
CA PHE A 22 8.97 35.26 -4.53
C PHE A 22 8.92 34.19 -3.43
N THR A 23 8.07 34.38 -2.43
CA THR A 23 7.70 33.31 -1.49
C THR A 23 6.80 32.33 -2.24
N LEU A 24 7.39 31.27 -2.80
CA LEU A 24 6.64 30.13 -3.31
C LEU A 24 5.96 29.44 -2.12
N THR A 25 4.67 29.71 -1.92
CA THR A 25 3.85 28.93 -1.00
C THR A 25 3.61 27.56 -1.64
N ILE A 26 4.42 26.57 -1.27
CA ILE A 26 4.15 25.18 -1.65
C ILE A 26 2.87 24.78 -0.91
N PRO A 27 1.77 24.44 -1.62
CA PRO A 27 0.60 23.90 -0.95
C PRO A 27 0.98 22.56 -0.31
N SER A 28 1.04 22.53 1.02
CA SER A 28 1.12 21.28 1.77
C SER A 28 -0.28 20.69 1.83
N ASP A 29 -0.46 19.49 1.26
CA ASP A 29 -1.74 18.79 1.36
C ASP A 29 -1.79 18.05 2.70
N PRO A 30 -2.56 18.53 3.70
CA PRO A 30 -2.59 17.94 5.04
C PRO A 30 -3.08 16.50 5.01
N ALA A 31 -3.88 16.11 4.01
CA ALA A 31 -4.36 14.73 3.85
C ALA A 31 -3.21 13.77 3.50
N ALA A 32 -2.29 14.18 2.62
CA ALA A 32 -1.12 13.39 2.27
C ALA A 32 -0.19 13.22 3.47
N ALA A 33 0.14 14.32 4.16
CA ALA A 33 0.99 14.29 5.36
C ALA A 33 0.40 13.40 6.47
N GLN A 34 -0.91 13.42 6.67
CA GLN A 34 -1.59 12.53 7.61
C GLN A 34 -1.47 11.06 7.20
N GLY A 35 -1.55 10.76 5.90
CA GLY A 35 -1.37 9.42 5.34
C GLY A 35 -0.02 8.81 5.68
N PHE A 36 1.08 9.50 5.41
CA PHE A 36 2.44 9.02 5.72
C PHE A 36 2.66 8.85 7.22
N SER A 37 2.26 9.84 8.03
CA SER A 37 2.47 9.76 9.49
C SER A 37 1.70 8.60 10.12
N SER A 38 0.47 8.33 9.65
CA SER A 38 -0.31 7.18 10.09
C SER A 38 0.30 5.86 9.64
N CYS A 39 0.85 5.81 8.42
CA CYS A 39 1.53 4.64 7.89
C CYS A 39 2.72 4.26 8.77
N VAL A 40 3.63 5.19 9.04
CA VAL A 40 4.83 4.93 9.83
C VAL A 40 4.47 4.46 11.24
N ARG A 41 3.57 5.19 11.93
CA ARG A 41 3.14 4.81 13.29
C ARG A 41 2.52 3.42 13.33
N ASN A 42 1.70 3.07 12.34
CA ASN A 42 1.06 1.76 12.28
C ASN A 42 2.06 0.63 12.00
N LEU A 43 2.99 0.82 11.05
CA LEU A 43 4.02 -0.19 10.75
C LEU A 43 4.94 -0.41 11.96
N VAL A 44 5.40 0.66 12.60
CA VAL A 44 6.20 0.57 13.83
C VAL A 44 5.42 -0.10 14.96
N GLY A 45 4.14 0.25 15.12
CA GLY A 45 3.24 -0.40 16.08
C GLY A 45 2.99 -1.89 15.81
N SER A 46 3.20 -2.35 14.56
CA SER A 46 3.16 -3.76 14.18
C SER A 46 4.51 -4.48 14.33
N GLY A 47 5.56 -3.80 14.81
CA GLY A 47 6.89 -4.37 15.04
C GLY A 47 7.90 -4.16 13.91
N ILE A 48 7.56 -3.41 12.86
CA ILE A 48 8.52 -3.03 11.81
C ILE A 48 9.48 -1.96 12.36
N THR A 49 10.75 -2.00 11.97
CA THR A 49 11.72 -0.97 12.39
C THR A 49 11.38 0.41 11.81
N GLU A 50 11.78 1.49 12.49
CA GLU A 50 11.50 2.86 12.04
C GLU A 50 12.05 3.14 10.63
N ASP A 51 13.27 2.67 10.32
CA ASP A 51 13.90 2.83 9.01
C ASP A 51 13.14 2.10 7.90
N GLN A 52 12.74 0.84 8.15
CA GLN A 52 11.94 0.07 7.19
C GLN A 52 10.55 0.67 7.00
N ALA A 53 9.91 1.10 8.08
CA ALA A 53 8.61 1.75 8.04
C ALA A 53 8.67 3.07 7.25
N GLY A 54 9.69 3.91 7.51
CA GLY A 54 9.91 5.16 6.80
C GLY A 54 10.10 4.94 5.29
N THR A 55 10.97 4.00 4.92
CA THR A 55 11.23 3.65 3.52
C THR A 55 9.96 3.12 2.85
N ALA A 56 9.30 2.11 3.43
CA ALA A 56 8.13 1.50 2.83
C ALA A 56 6.95 2.48 2.70
N CYS A 57 6.73 3.34 3.69
CA CYS A 57 5.67 4.35 3.63
C CYS A 57 5.96 5.46 2.62
N ALA A 58 7.23 5.86 2.46
CA ALA A 58 7.64 6.86 1.48
C ALA A 58 7.47 6.35 0.04
N ASP A 59 7.80 5.08 -0.21
CA ASP A 59 7.73 4.49 -1.54
C ASP A 59 6.32 3.96 -1.91
N ALA A 60 5.44 3.79 -0.92
CA ALA A 60 4.10 3.26 -1.15
C ALA A 60 3.22 4.21 -1.97
N LEU A 61 2.56 3.66 -3.00
CA LEU A 61 1.54 4.38 -3.76
C LEU A 61 0.35 4.82 -2.88
N GLN A 62 0.01 4.01 -1.88
CA GLN A 62 -1.09 4.25 -0.93
C GLN A 62 -0.63 3.92 0.50
N PRO A 63 0.08 4.84 1.19
CA PRO A 63 0.71 4.56 2.49
C PRO A 63 -0.28 4.09 3.56
N ARG A 64 -1.48 4.68 3.59
CA ARG A 64 -2.53 4.27 4.53
C ARG A 64 -2.98 2.83 4.30
N ASP A 65 -3.17 2.43 3.04
CA ASP A 65 -3.65 1.09 2.71
C ASP A 65 -2.58 0.03 2.94
N LEU A 66 -1.31 0.36 2.66
CA LEU A 66 -0.17 -0.48 3.01
C LEU A 66 -0.17 -0.81 4.50
N SER A 67 -0.22 0.21 5.37
CA SER A 67 -0.14 -0.03 6.82
C SER A 67 -1.36 -0.76 7.38
N VAL A 68 -2.57 -0.49 6.85
CA VAL A 68 -3.78 -1.24 7.19
C VAL A 68 -3.67 -2.70 6.77
N CYS A 69 -3.09 -2.98 5.61
CA CYS A 69 -2.88 -4.36 5.15
C CYS A 69 -1.97 -5.13 6.12
N VAL A 70 -0.80 -4.58 6.45
CA VAL A 70 0.16 -5.21 7.36
C VAL A 70 -0.48 -5.46 8.72
N GLN A 71 -1.09 -4.44 9.33
CA GLN A 71 -1.72 -4.56 10.63
C GLN A 71 -2.83 -5.63 10.64
N ARG A 72 -3.68 -5.69 9.61
CA ARG A 72 -4.73 -6.70 9.53
C ARG A 72 -4.17 -8.11 9.41
N VAL A 73 -3.17 -8.31 8.55
CA VAL A 73 -2.55 -9.63 8.37
C VAL A 73 -1.88 -10.06 9.67
N THR A 74 -1.04 -9.21 10.28
CA THR A 74 -0.31 -9.55 11.50
C THR A 74 -1.22 -9.80 12.71
N ASN A 75 -2.33 -9.05 12.84
CA ASN A 75 -3.21 -9.19 14.01
C ASN A 75 -4.17 -10.39 13.93
N ASN A 76 -4.41 -10.94 12.74
CA ASN A 76 -5.44 -11.97 12.52
C ASN A 76 -4.87 -13.28 11.97
N THR A 77 -3.55 -13.39 11.88
CA THR A 77 -2.87 -14.58 11.37
C THR A 77 -1.57 -14.81 12.13
N SER A 78 -0.90 -15.92 11.87
CA SER A 78 0.44 -16.22 12.38
C SER A 78 1.58 -15.56 11.57
N ILE A 79 1.28 -14.73 10.57
CA ILE A 79 2.26 -14.11 9.68
C ILE A 79 2.99 -12.96 10.40
N LYS A 80 4.33 -12.99 10.33
CA LYS A 80 5.20 -11.94 10.86
C LYS A 80 4.99 -10.62 10.13
N ALA A 81 5.18 -9.52 10.84
CA ALA A 81 4.96 -8.18 10.29
C ALA A 81 5.80 -7.91 9.03
N GLU A 82 7.05 -8.38 9.00
CA GLU A 82 7.96 -8.20 7.87
C GLU A 82 7.48 -8.96 6.62
N ASP A 83 6.99 -10.19 6.79
CA ASP A 83 6.43 -11.01 5.71
C ASP A 83 5.13 -10.38 5.17
N ALA A 84 4.29 -9.89 6.09
CA ALA A 84 3.08 -9.14 5.73
C ALA A 84 3.43 -7.86 4.97
N LEU A 85 4.44 -7.09 5.41
CA LEU A 85 4.91 -5.88 4.75
C LEU A 85 5.38 -6.18 3.33
N GLN A 86 6.22 -7.20 3.16
CA GLN A 86 6.70 -7.63 1.84
C GLN A 86 5.55 -8.03 0.92
N ALA A 87 4.54 -8.75 1.42
CA ALA A 87 3.38 -9.14 0.61
C ALA A 87 2.49 -7.95 0.25
N CYS A 88 2.11 -7.12 1.24
CA CYS A 88 1.26 -5.95 1.07
C CYS A 88 1.87 -4.89 0.15
N TYR A 89 3.20 -4.73 0.18
CA TYR A 89 3.90 -3.76 -0.65
C TYR A 89 3.92 -4.15 -2.14
N ARG A 90 3.86 -5.46 -2.45
CA ARG A 90 3.96 -6.00 -3.81
C ARG A 90 2.63 -6.06 -4.57
N VAL A 91 1.55 -5.54 -3.98
CA VAL A 91 0.20 -5.55 -4.59
C VAL A 91 -0.32 -4.14 -4.81
N ARG A 92 -1.13 -3.96 -5.86
CA ARG A 92 -1.80 -2.68 -6.14
C ARG A 92 -3.01 -2.41 -5.23
N ARG A 93 -3.54 -3.46 -4.59
CA ARG A 93 -4.72 -3.38 -3.71
C ARG A 93 -4.43 -4.06 -2.36
N PRO A 94 -3.70 -3.40 -1.46
CA PRO A 94 -3.33 -3.99 -0.18
C PRO A 94 -4.53 -4.42 0.67
N ARG A 95 -5.66 -3.70 0.60
CA ARG A 95 -6.87 -4.05 1.36
C ARG A 95 -7.49 -5.37 0.91
N ASP A 96 -7.56 -5.62 -0.39
CA ASP A 96 -8.11 -6.86 -0.98
C ASP A 96 -7.23 -8.06 -0.57
N LEU A 97 -5.91 -7.89 -0.60
CA LEU A 97 -4.96 -8.89 -0.09
C LEU A 97 -5.26 -9.23 1.39
N ALA A 98 -5.35 -8.22 2.24
CA ALA A 98 -5.60 -8.44 3.68
C ALA A 98 -6.97 -9.10 3.92
N SER A 99 -8.02 -8.66 3.23
CA SER A 99 -9.36 -9.27 3.29
C SER A 99 -9.30 -10.77 2.97
N CYS A 100 -8.64 -11.10 1.85
CA CYS A 100 -8.48 -12.48 1.38
C CYS A 100 -7.76 -13.37 2.40
N VAL A 101 -6.61 -12.92 2.91
CA VAL A 101 -5.78 -13.71 3.83
C VAL A 101 -6.52 -13.92 5.15
N VAL A 102 -7.08 -12.85 5.73
CA VAL A 102 -7.80 -12.91 7.01
C VAL A 102 -9.02 -13.82 6.89
N ARG A 103 -9.76 -13.75 5.79
CA ARG A 103 -10.93 -14.62 5.56
C ARG A 103 -10.54 -16.08 5.48
N ILE A 104 -9.45 -16.43 4.80
CA ILE A 104 -8.97 -17.82 4.75
C ILE A 104 -8.53 -18.28 6.15
N SER A 105 -7.70 -17.49 6.82
CA SER A 105 -7.16 -17.81 8.15
C SER A 105 -8.27 -18.02 9.18
N SER A 106 -9.30 -17.17 9.18
CA SER A 106 -10.41 -17.23 10.15
C SER A 106 -11.39 -18.37 9.91
N ASN A 107 -11.39 -18.98 8.72
CA ASN A 107 -12.35 -20.04 8.36
C ASN A 107 -11.70 -21.41 8.20
N ILE A 108 -10.37 -21.47 8.09
CA ILE A 108 -9.63 -22.71 7.85
C ILE A 108 -8.51 -22.82 8.88
N GLU A 109 -8.84 -23.43 10.01
CA GLU A 109 -7.92 -23.67 11.12
C GLU A 109 -6.77 -24.58 10.66
N ASN A 110 -5.55 -24.05 10.50
CA ASN A 110 -4.25 -24.77 10.51
C ASN A 110 -3.10 -23.77 10.31
N ALA A 111 -2.09 -23.79 11.20
CA ALA A 111 -0.97 -22.84 11.21
C ALA A 111 -0.12 -22.78 9.91
N GLY A 112 -0.16 -23.83 9.08
CA GLY A 112 0.56 -23.85 7.79
C GLY A 112 -0.17 -23.10 6.66
N ASN A 113 -1.43 -22.74 6.85
CA ASN A 113 -2.26 -22.17 5.78
C ASN A 113 -2.05 -20.67 5.61
N ASP A 114 -1.64 -19.93 6.63
CA ASP A 114 -1.57 -18.46 6.53
C ASP A 114 -0.53 -18.01 5.50
N VAL A 115 0.67 -18.62 5.52
CA VAL A 115 1.72 -18.31 4.54
C VAL A 115 1.29 -18.68 3.12
N LEU A 116 0.63 -19.84 2.97
CA LEU A 116 0.12 -20.28 1.68
C LEU A 116 -1.03 -19.39 1.19
N ALA A 117 -1.91 -18.94 2.09
CA ALA A 117 -2.97 -17.99 1.81
C ALA A 117 -2.39 -16.64 1.39
N LEU A 118 -1.35 -16.15 2.08
CA LEU A 118 -0.66 -14.90 1.73
C LEU A 118 -0.09 -14.94 0.31
N ASP A 119 0.60 -16.02 -0.08
CA ASP A 119 1.14 -16.13 -1.44
C ASP A 119 0.03 -16.22 -2.49
N ASN A 120 -0.99 -17.04 -2.27
CA ASN A 120 -2.06 -17.19 -3.25
C ASN A 120 -2.94 -15.95 -3.37
N CYS A 121 -3.31 -15.30 -2.25
CA CYS A 121 -4.05 -14.05 -2.27
C CYS A 121 -3.28 -12.93 -2.99
N ARG A 122 -1.95 -12.91 -2.89
CA ARG A 122 -1.07 -11.97 -3.62
C ARG A 122 -1.04 -12.24 -5.12
N ARG A 123 -1.15 -13.52 -5.52
CA ARG A 123 -1.12 -13.97 -6.92
C ARG A 123 -2.49 -13.92 -7.60
N SER A 124 -3.57 -13.99 -6.83
CA SER A 124 -4.94 -13.92 -7.32
C SER A 124 -5.23 -12.58 -7.98
N LEU A 125 -5.96 -12.64 -9.10
CA LEU A 125 -6.47 -11.46 -9.79
C LEU A 125 -7.69 -10.86 -9.10
N LEU A 126 -8.40 -11.69 -8.31
CA LEU A 126 -9.64 -11.34 -7.60
C LEU A 126 -9.63 -11.92 -6.18
N PRO A 127 -8.84 -11.35 -5.23
CA PRO A 127 -8.59 -11.95 -3.92
C PRO A 127 -9.86 -12.27 -3.11
N ASP A 128 -10.89 -11.42 -3.18
CA ASP A 128 -12.15 -11.67 -2.47
C ASP A 128 -12.91 -12.88 -3.02
N ARG A 129 -12.94 -13.06 -4.36
CA ARG A 129 -13.56 -14.23 -5.01
C ARG A 129 -12.74 -15.48 -4.75
N TYR A 130 -11.41 -15.37 -4.78
CA TYR A 130 -10.51 -16.49 -4.47
C TYR A 130 -10.73 -17.01 -3.05
N SER A 131 -10.73 -16.14 -2.05
CA SER A 131 -10.99 -16.55 -0.65
C SER A 131 -12.39 -17.14 -0.45
N GLU A 132 -13.40 -16.66 -1.18
CA GLU A 132 -14.74 -17.26 -1.20
C GLU A 132 -14.73 -18.69 -1.71
N CYS A 133 -14.08 -18.92 -2.85
CA CYS A 133 -13.91 -20.25 -3.42
C CYS A 133 -13.23 -21.19 -2.42
N VAL A 134 -12.12 -20.76 -1.81
CA VAL A 134 -11.34 -21.59 -0.89
C VAL A 134 -12.16 -21.99 0.34
N VAL A 135 -12.84 -21.03 0.97
CA VAL A 135 -13.71 -21.27 2.12
C VAL A 135 -14.87 -22.19 1.74
N ALA A 136 -15.51 -21.96 0.59
CA ALA A 136 -16.63 -22.79 0.14
C ALA A 136 -16.21 -24.24 -0.13
N LEU A 137 -15.08 -24.47 -0.81
CA LEU A 137 -14.58 -25.82 -1.07
C LEU A 137 -14.21 -26.53 0.23
N ASN A 138 -13.50 -25.86 1.13
CA ASN A 138 -13.07 -26.47 2.40
C ASN A 138 -14.26 -26.81 3.31
N ALA A 139 -15.31 -25.97 3.33
CA ALA A 139 -16.50 -26.20 4.14
C ALA A 139 -17.40 -27.34 3.61
N ASN A 140 -17.43 -27.57 2.29
CA ASN A 140 -18.42 -28.48 1.67
C ASN A 140 -17.81 -29.81 1.18
N LEU A 141 -16.49 -29.91 1.02
CA LEU A 141 -15.83 -31.13 0.54
C LEU A 141 -15.05 -31.81 1.65
N THR A 142 -15.54 -32.96 2.10
CA THR A 142 -14.99 -33.70 3.24
C THR A 142 -13.59 -34.30 3.02
N LYS A 143 -13.12 -34.35 1.76
CA LYS A 143 -11.83 -34.96 1.38
C LYS A 143 -10.80 -33.96 0.85
N ILE A 144 -11.10 -32.65 0.85
CA ILE A 144 -10.18 -31.64 0.35
C ILE A 144 -9.36 -31.06 1.50
N SER A 145 -8.03 -31.00 1.34
CA SER A 145 -7.20 -30.22 2.25
C SER A 145 -7.34 -28.72 1.95
N ALA A 146 -6.95 -27.88 2.92
CA ALA A 146 -6.87 -26.43 2.72
C ALA A 146 -5.96 -26.06 1.53
N SER A 147 -4.80 -26.71 1.41
CA SER A 147 -3.86 -26.51 0.31
C SER A 147 -4.45 -26.93 -1.05
N GLN A 148 -5.19 -28.04 -1.10
CA GLN A 148 -5.88 -28.49 -2.32
C GLN A 148 -7.00 -27.53 -2.73
N ALA A 149 -7.76 -26.99 -1.78
CA ALA A 149 -8.77 -25.97 -2.06
C ALA A 149 -8.14 -24.69 -2.63
N MET A 150 -7.06 -24.21 -2.02
CA MET A 150 -6.28 -23.07 -2.51
C MET A 150 -5.77 -23.29 -3.94
N GLU A 151 -5.14 -24.44 -4.22
CA GLU A 151 -4.64 -24.78 -5.56
C GLU A 151 -5.77 -24.88 -6.60
N THR A 152 -6.89 -25.51 -6.23
CA THR A 152 -8.07 -25.63 -7.12
C THR A 152 -8.64 -24.26 -7.47
N CYS A 153 -8.73 -23.35 -6.51
CA CYS A 153 -9.31 -22.03 -6.72
C CYS A 153 -8.39 -21.10 -7.53
N ILE A 154 -7.07 -21.12 -7.28
CA ILE A 154 -6.14 -20.24 -8.01
C ILE A 154 -5.97 -20.69 -9.47
N SER A 155 -5.95 -22.01 -9.72
CA SER A 155 -5.85 -22.56 -11.08
C SER A 155 -7.08 -22.23 -11.92
N ALA A 156 -8.27 -22.18 -11.32
CA ALA A 156 -9.51 -21.81 -11.97
C ALA A 156 -9.58 -20.33 -12.42
N GLU A 157 -8.76 -19.43 -11.86
CA GLU A 157 -8.66 -18.04 -12.33
C GLU A 157 -7.91 -17.92 -13.66
N ALA A 158 -6.91 -18.77 -13.88
CA ALA A 158 -6.12 -18.74 -15.11
C ALA A 158 -6.94 -19.28 -16.30
N PHE A 159 -7.53 -20.48 -16.14
CA PHE A 159 -8.45 -21.09 -17.10
C PHE A 159 -8.98 -22.41 -16.48
N PRO A 160 -10.29 -22.72 -16.52
CA PRO A 160 -10.78 -24.00 -16.03
C PRO A 160 -10.41 -25.12 -17.02
N ARG A 161 -9.18 -25.63 -16.91
CA ARG A 161 -8.60 -26.60 -17.86
C ARG A 161 -9.40 -27.88 -17.97
N ASP A 162 -10.02 -28.31 -16.87
CA ASP A 162 -10.84 -29.53 -16.83
C ASP A 162 -12.18 -29.39 -17.57
N LEU A 163 -12.72 -28.16 -17.66
CA LEU A 163 -13.96 -27.89 -18.39
C LEU A 163 -13.73 -27.56 -19.87
N PHE A 164 -12.52 -27.14 -20.22
CA PHE A 164 -12.16 -26.73 -21.58
C PHE A 164 -10.81 -27.33 -22.00
N PRO A 165 -10.70 -28.66 -22.13
CA PRO A 165 -9.47 -29.30 -22.60
C PRO A 165 -9.15 -28.85 -24.04
N GLY A 166 -7.92 -28.37 -24.28
CA GLY A 166 -7.41 -28.05 -25.62
C GLY A 166 -7.41 -26.57 -26.03
N ARG A 167 -7.72 -25.63 -25.12
CA ARG A 167 -7.45 -24.19 -25.31
C ARG A 167 -6.22 -23.78 -24.51
N ASP A 168 -5.08 -24.34 -24.85
CA ASP A 168 -3.80 -23.77 -24.44
C ASP A 168 -3.54 -22.58 -25.36
N SER A 169 -3.53 -21.38 -24.78
CA SER A 169 -3.27 -20.12 -25.47
C SER A 169 -1.94 -20.16 -26.23
N ASN A 170 -2.03 -19.91 -27.53
CA ASN A 170 -0.93 -19.53 -28.43
C ASN A 170 -0.20 -18.28 -27.92
#